data_AF-A0A820WSL0-F1
#
_entry.id   AF-A0A820WSL0-F1
#
_cell.length_a   1.000
_cell.length_b   1.000
_cell.length_c   1.000
_cell.angle_alpha   90.00
_cell.angle_beta   90.00
_cell.angle_gamma   90.00
#
_symmetry.space_group_name_H-M   'P 1'
#
loop_
_entity.id
_entity.type
_entity.pdbx_description
1 polymer ?
#
loop_
_entity_poly.entity_id
_entity_poly.type
_entity_poly.pdbx_seq_one_letter_code
_entity_poly.pdbx_strand_id
1 'polypeptide(L)'
;MFFNNNYIPQRSSSEQCLATSAPPNVGPSQILPFLYLGSQEDVLSSKVMQDHRITHVINVSMTGQRAPFLDENDDEHFLRIPVNDCLNAQLLPYFDQAFTFIEKARLSNGRVFIHCLAGISRSPALAVAYIMRHLSLSVDDAYRYIKTRRSHISPNFNFIGQLSEYERILPSS
;
A
#
# COMPACT_ATOMS: atom_id res chain seq x y z
N MET A 1 47.89 25.06 -49.76
CA MET A 1 47.14 23.93 -50.34
C MET A 1 46.34 23.29 -49.23
N PHE A 2 45.05 23.09 -49.50
CA PHE A 2 44.07 22.32 -48.73
C PHE A 2 44.62 20.90 -48.44
N PHE A 3 44.33 20.25 -47.30
CA PHE A 3 43.05 19.63 -47.00
C PHE A 3 42.72 19.55 -45.50
N ASN A 4 41.43 19.71 -45.26
CA ASN A 4 40.65 19.53 -44.04
C ASN A 4 40.07 18.11 -44.01
N ASN A 5 39.91 17.53 -42.81
CA ASN A 5 39.10 16.36 -42.39
C ASN A 5 39.90 15.58 -41.32
N ASN A 6 39.34 15.02 -40.26
CA ASN A 6 37.98 14.96 -39.73
C ASN A 6 38.13 14.36 -38.31
N TYR A 7 37.30 14.78 -37.36
CA TYR A 7 36.36 13.94 -36.60
C TYR A 7 36.05 14.62 -35.26
N ILE A 8 34.91 15.33 -35.22
CA ILE A 8 34.26 15.75 -33.98
C ILE A 8 33.18 14.70 -33.73
N PRO A 9 33.20 13.94 -32.62
CA PRO A 9 32.07 13.11 -32.27
C PRO A 9 30.89 14.01 -31.90
N GLN A 10 29.82 13.93 -32.68
CA GLN A 10 28.56 14.57 -32.37
C GLN A 10 28.00 13.96 -31.07
N ARG A 11 27.67 14.82 -30.09
CA ARG A 11 26.84 14.43 -28.95
C ARG A 11 25.46 14.05 -29.49
N SER A 12 25.10 12.77 -29.36
CA SER A 12 23.74 12.29 -29.57
C SER A 12 22.80 12.96 -28.56
N SER A 13 21.87 13.77 -29.07
CA SER A 13 20.73 14.28 -28.33
C SER A 13 19.65 13.22 -28.30
N SER A 14 19.71 12.31 -27.33
CA SER A 14 18.61 11.41 -27.01
C SER A 14 18.77 10.92 -25.57
N GLU A 15 17.67 11.00 -24.82
CA GLU A 15 17.50 10.45 -23.46
C GLU A 15 18.04 11.29 -22.30
N GLN A 16 17.53 12.51 -22.17
CA GLN A 16 17.35 13.07 -20.83
C GLN A 16 16.06 12.50 -20.24
N CYS A 17 16.13 11.24 -19.82
CA CYS A 17 15.07 10.62 -19.05
C CYS A 17 15.00 11.33 -17.70
N LEU A 18 14.04 12.24 -17.54
CA LEU A 18 13.67 12.80 -16.26
C LEU A 18 13.03 11.69 -15.42
N ALA A 19 13.87 10.83 -14.86
CA ALA A 19 13.50 10.11 -13.65
C ALA A 19 13.39 11.17 -12.55
N THR A 20 12.19 11.70 -12.36
CA THR A 20 11.85 12.40 -11.12
C THR A 20 11.94 11.35 -10.01
N SER A 21 13.11 11.23 -9.40
CA SER A 21 13.32 10.50 -8.16
C SER A 21 12.61 11.28 -7.05
N ALA A 22 11.28 11.22 -7.02
CA ALA A 22 10.59 11.41 -5.75
C ALA A 22 11.23 10.39 -4.79
N PRO A 23 11.75 10.82 -3.63
CA PRO A 23 12.26 9.88 -2.65
C PRO A 23 11.17 8.82 -2.40
N PRO A 24 11.53 7.54 -2.13
CA PRO A 24 10.53 6.56 -1.71
C PRO A 24 9.73 7.19 -0.59
N ASN A 25 8.40 7.25 -0.72
CA ASN A 25 7.55 8.05 0.17
C ASN A 25 7.98 7.84 1.63
N VAL A 26 8.56 8.88 2.22
CA VAL A 26 8.98 8.89 3.61
C VAL A 26 7.71 9.11 4.43
N GLY A 27 7.32 8.13 5.21
CA GLY A 27 6.12 8.18 6.02
C GLY A 27 4.88 7.51 5.40
N PRO A 28 3.72 7.70 6.03
CA PRO A 28 2.48 7.07 5.60
C PRO A 28 1.90 7.74 4.36
N SER A 29 1.15 6.97 3.59
CA SER A 29 0.45 7.46 2.40
C SER A 29 -1.05 7.46 2.68
N GLN A 30 -1.69 8.63 2.54
CA GLN A 30 -3.14 8.74 2.62
C GLN A 30 -3.75 8.15 1.34
N ILE A 31 -4.57 7.11 1.49
CA ILE A 31 -5.23 6.43 0.37
C ILE A 31 -6.64 6.99 0.18
N LEU A 32 -7.41 7.08 1.26
CA LEU A 32 -8.73 7.72 1.35
C LEU A 32 -8.75 8.66 2.56
N PRO A 33 -9.78 9.53 2.73
CA PRO A 33 -9.91 10.40 3.90
C PRO A 33 -9.76 9.69 5.26
N PHE A 34 -10.18 8.43 5.34
CA PHE A 34 -10.16 7.59 6.53
C PHE A 34 -9.18 6.41 6.44
N LEU A 35 -8.39 6.27 5.37
CA LEU A 35 -7.53 5.10 5.14
C LEU A 35 -6.11 5.51 4.79
N TYR A 36 -5.16 5.01 5.58
CA TYR A 36 -3.73 5.25 5.44
C TYR A 36 -2.97 3.94 5.26
N LEU A 37 -1.85 4.00 4.56
CA LEU A 37 -1.00 2.87 4.24
C LEU A 37 0.47 3.17 4.59
N GLY A 38 1.12 2.26 5.29
CA GLY A 38 2.53 2.43 5.66
C GLY A 38 3.24 1.14 6.07
N SER A 39 4.33 1.34 6.79
CA SER A 39 5.27 0.34 7.29
C SER A 39 5.20 0.18 8.83
N GLN A 40 5.98 -0.75 9.37
CA GLN A 40 6.11 -0.93 10.83
C GLN A 40 6.78 0.28 11.49
N GLU A 41 7.67 0.97 10.78
CA GLU A 41 8.31 2.18 11.30
C GLU A 41 7.29 3.31 11.46
N ASP A 42 6.41 3.46 10.47
CA ASP A 42 5.38 4.51 10.48
C ASP A 42 4.42 4.35 11.66
N VAL A 43 3.94 3.13 11.92
CA VAL A 43 2.96 2.84 12.99
C VAL A 43 3.55 3.00 14.39
N LEU A 44 4.87 2.87 14.53
CA LEU A 44 5.59 3.06 15.80
C LEU A 44 5.80 4.53 16.15
N SER A 45 5.63 5.44 15.20
CA SER A 45 5.73 6.87 15.45
C SER A 45 4.42 7.42 16.00
N SER A 46 4.38 7.67 17.32
CA SER A 46 3.23 8.30 17.98
C SER A 46 2.87 9.64 17.35
N LYS A 47 3.87 10.41 16.89
CA LYS A 47 3.65 11.68 16.18
C LYS A 47 2.88 11.45 14.88
N VAL A 48 3.31 10.49 14.06
CA VAL A 48 2.62 10.17 12.79
C VAL A 48 1.19 9.71 13.05
N MET A 49 0.97 8.84 14.04
CA MET A 49 -0.36 8.38 14.41
C MET A 49 -1.27 9.55 14.86
N GLN A 50 -0.75 10.47 15.68
CA GLN A 50 -1.47 11.66 16.16
C GLN A 50 -1.76 12.67 15.05
N ASP A 51 -0.74 13.03 14.24
CA ASP A 51 -0.86 14.02 13.16
C ASP A 51 -1.93 13.60 12.13
N HIS A 52 -2.04 12.30 11.87
CA HIS A 52 -3.06 11.74 10.97
C HIS A 52 -4.36 11.32 11.66
N ARG A 53 -4.42 11.44 13.00
CA ARG A 53 -5.56 11.03 13.84
C ARG A 53 -5.96 9.58 13.61
N ILE A 54 -4.99 8.70 13.51
CA ILE A 54 -5.21 7.26 13.37
C ILE A 54 -5.88 6.77 14.66
N THR A 55 -6.97 6.02 14.49
CA THR A 55 -7.69 5.40 15.60
C THR A 55 -7.69 3.88 15.52
N HIS A 56 -7.54 3.31 14.31
CA HIS A 56 -7.55 1.88 14.10
C HIS A 56 -6.33 1.43 13.32
N VAL A 57 -5.83 0.23 13.58
CA VAL A 57 -4.62 -0.32 12.93
C VAL A 57 -4.87 -1.74 12.44
N ILE A 58 -4.52 -1.99 11.17
CA ILE A 58 -4.43 -3.35 10.62
C ILE A 58 -2.97 -3.70 10.39
N ASN A 59 -2.46 -4.70 11.10
CA ASN A 59 -1.14 -5.28 10.87
C ASN A 59 -1.24 -6.53 10.00
N VAL A 60 -0.81 -6.43 8.74
CA VAL A 60 -0.77 -7.52 7.76
C VAL A 60 0.59 -8.20 7.80
N SER A 61 0.95 -8.77 8.95
CA SER A 61 2.14 -9.60 9.10
C SER A 61 2.07 -10.53 10.32
N MET A 62 2.88 -11.60 10.28
CA MET A 62 3.04 -12.54 11.40
C MET A 62 3.61 -11.87 12.65
N THR A 63 4.41 -10.80 12.48
CA THR A 63 5.21 -10.18 13.54
C THR A 63 4.99 -8.66 13.55
N GLY A 64 5.81 -7.92 14.29
CA GLY A 64 5.70 -6.48 14.39
C GLY A 64 4.79 -6.03 15.53
N GLN A 65 5.10 -4.85 16.05
CA GLN A 65 4.50 -4.30 17.26
C GLN A 65 3.19 -3.58 16.96
N ARG A 66 2.31 -3.48 17.96
CA ARG A 66 1.10 -2.63 17.92
C ARG A 66 1.53 -1.15 17.94
N ALA A 67 0.63 -0.26 17.53
CA ALA A 67 0.88 1.17 17.68
C ALA A 67 1.00 1.53 19.17
N PRO A 68 1.86 2.50 19.57
CA PRO A 68 2.09 2.82 20.99
C PRO A 68 0.86 3.30 21.76
N PHE A 69 -0.18 3.76 21.06
CA PHE A 69 -1.43 4.23 21.67
C PHE A 69 -2.48 3.12 21.86
N LEU A 70 -2.21 1.90 21.39
CA LEU A 70 -3.13 0.77 21.48
C LEU A 70 -2.68 -0.18 22.59
N ASP A 71 -3.58 -0.47 23.52
CA ASP A 71 -3.36 -1.48 24.55
C ASP A 71 -3.27 -2.89 23.93
N GLU A 72 -2.64 -3.81 24.65
CA GLU A 72 -2.40 -5.18 24.16
C GLU A 72 -3.69 -5.94 23.82
N ASN A 73 -4.78 -5.64 24.54
CA ASN A 73 -6.08 -6.30 24.44
C ASN A 73 -7.14 -5.48 23.68
N ASP A 74 -6.75 -4.40 23.00
CA ASP A 74 -7.68 -3.55 22.26
C ASP A 74 -8.01 -4.15 20.88
N ASP A 75 -8.82 -5.20 20.86
CA ASP A 75 -9.24 -5.89 19.63
C ASP A 75 -10.32 -5.10 18.84
N GLU A 76 -10.87 -4.04 19.43
CA GLU A 76 -11.79 -3.14 18.74
C GLU A 76 -11.03 -2.24 17.75
N HIS A 77 -9.87 -1.72 18.16
CA HIS A 77 -9.06 -0.79 17.38
C HIS A 77 -7.85 -1.42 16.69
N PHE A 78 -7.62 -2.72 16.88
CA PHE A 78 -6.53 -3.45 16.24
C PHE A 78 -6.98 -4.74 15.59
N LEU A 79 -6.47 -4.97 14.38
CA LEU A 79 -6.61 -6.24 13.69
C LEU A 79 -5.25 -6.74 13.20
N ARG A 80 -4.89 -7.97 13.57
CA ARG A 80 -3.76 -8.68 12.96
C ARG A 80 -4.24 -9.66 11.91
N ILE A 81 -3.67 -9.56 10.72
CA ILE A 81 -3.80 -10.54 9.64
C ILE A 81 -2.44 -11.26 9.53
N PRO A 82 -2.30 -12.46 10.12
CA PRO A 82 -1.02 -13.14 10.27
C PRO A 82 -0.59 -13.79 8.95
N VAL A 83 0.02 -13.00 8.06
CA VAL A 83 0.40 -13.44 6.71
C VAL A 83 1.88 -13.17 6.43
N ASN A 84 2.56 -14.16 5.89
CA ASN A 84 3.95 -14.05 5.42
C ASN A 84 4.03 -13.41 4.03
N ASP A 85 5.16 -12.79 3.71
CA ASP A 85 5.41 -12.23 2.37
C ASP A 85 6.04 -13.26 1.46
N CYS A 86 5.28 -14.30 1.11
CA CYS A 86 5.77 -15.41 0.30
C CYS A 86 4.70 -15.91 -0.66
N LEU A 87 5.14 -16.76 -1.59
CA LEU A 87 4.40 -17.12 -2.79
C LEU A 87 3.30 -18.16 -2.56
N ASN A 88 3.21 -18.72 -1.36
CA ASN A 88 2.19 -19.67 -0.93
C ASN A 88 1.28 -19.10 0.18
N ALA A 89 1.47 -17.84 0.55
CA ALA A 89 0.68 -17.19 1.59
C ALA A 89 -0.72 -16.84 1.09
N GLN A 90 -1.76 -17.08 1.89
CA GLN A 90 -3.15 -16.76 1.54
C GLN A 90 -3.58 -15.46 2.23
N LEU A 91 -3.98 -14.47 1.43
CA LEU A 91 -4.49 -13.18 1.89
C LEU A 91 -5.99 -13.03 1.59
N LEU A 92 -6.46 -13.58 0.47
CA LEU A 92 -7.86 -13.52 0.04
C LEU A 92 -8.87 -13.90 1.14
N PRO A 93 -8.68 -14.99 1.92
CA PRO A 93 -9.63 -15.35 2.98
C PRO A 93 -9.82 -14.30 4.08
N TYR A 94 -8.89 -13.34 4.21
CA TYR A 94 -8.95 -12.28 5.22
C TYR A 94 -9.66 -11.00 4.74
N PHE A 95 -10.03 -10.91 3.45
CA PHE A 95 -10.58 -9.69 2.88
C PHE A 95 -11.88 -9.24 3.56
N ASP A 96 -12.85 -10.13 3.75
CA ASP A 96 -14.12 -9.75 4.37
C ASP A 96 -13.97 -9.30 5.84
N GLN A 97 -13.09 -9.96 6.59
CA GLN A 97 -12.77 -9.55 7.96
C GLN A 97 -12.13 -8.16 7.98
N ALA A 98 -11.13 -7.93 7.12
CA ALA A 98 -10.44 -6.66 7.00
C ALA A 98 -11.39 -5.53 6.60
N PHE A 99 -12.24 -5.77 5.61
CA PHE A 99 -13.15 -4.74 5.10
C PHE A 99 -14.24 -4.42 6.11
N THR A 100 -14.75 -5.42 6.83
CA THR A 100 -15.67 -5.19 7.94
C THR A 100 -15.04 -4.30 9.02
N PHE A 101 -13.78 -4.55 9.38
CA PHE A 101 -13.03 -3.71 10.31
C PHE A 101 -12.87 -2.28 9.78
N ILE A 102 -12.50 -2.11 8.52
CA ILE A 102 -12.33 -0.78 7.90
C ILE A 102 -13.66 -0.02 7.86
N GLU A 103 -14.75 -0.67 7.45
CA GLU A 103 -16.06 -0.03 7.35
C GLU A 103 -16.63 0.34 8.71
N LYS A 104 -16.46 -0.50 9.74
CA LYS A 104 -16.85 -0.16 11.12
C LYS A 104 -16.13 1.09 11.60
N ALA A 105 -14.81 1.15 11.44
CA ALA A 105 -14.02 2.32 11.79
C ALA A 105 -14.46 3.56 11.00
N ARG A 106 -14.69 3.43 9.69
CA ARG A 106 -15.15 4.54 8.84
C ARG A 106 -16.50 5.09 9.30
N LEU A 107 -17.45 4.22 9.61
CA LEU A 107 -18.80 4.60 10.04
C LEU A 107 -18.81 5.24 11.44
N SER A 108 -17.82 4.95 12.29
CA SER A 108 -17.61 5.61 13.58
C SER A 108 -16.73 6.88 13.49
N ASN A 109 -16.48 7.40 12.29
CA ASN A 109 -15.57 8.53 12.02
C ASN A 109 -14.10 8.28 12.44
N GLY A 110 -13.71 7.02 12.56
CA GLY A 110 -12.35 6.59 12.77
C GLY A 110 -11.49 6.67 11.50
N ARG A 111 -10.18 6.51 11.70
CA ARG A 111 -9.19 6.44 10.61
C ARG A 111 -8.32 5.21 10.79
N VAL A 112 -8.21 4.44 9.72
CA VAL A 112 -7.53 3.15 9.71
C VAL A 112 -6.15 3.29 9.10
N PHE A 113 -5.17 2.68 9.75
CA PHE A 113 -3.81 2.53 9.26
C PHE A 113 -3.53 1.07 8.91
N ILE A 114 -3.39 0.76 7.63
CA ILE A 114 -2.96 -0.57 7.18
C ILE A 114 -1.44 -0.57 7.06
N HIS A 115 -0.78 -1.51 7.70
CA HIS A 115 0.66 -1.68 7.56
C HIS A 115 1.10 -3.14 7.52
N CYS A 116 2.31 -3.35 7.05
CA CYS A 116 3.07 -4.58 7.25
C CYS A 116 4.49 -4.15 7.66
N LEU A 117 5.49 -5.03 7.52
CA LEU A 117 6.86 -4.67 7.90
C LEU A 117 7.41 -3.49 7.07
N ALA A 118 7.45 -3.63 5.73
CA ALA A 118 8.02 -2.62 4.83
C ALA A 118 6.98 -1.70 4.17
N GLY A 119 5.69 -2.05 4.23
CA GLY A 119 4.65 -1.31 3.51
C GLY A 119 4.77 -1.37 2.00
N ILE A 120 5.27 -2.50 1.46
CA ILE A 120 5.56 -2.71 0.02
C ILE A 120 4.64 -3.77 -0.59
N SER A 121 4.44 -4.92 0.07
CA SER A 121 3.76 -6.06 -0.54
C SER A 121 2.41 -6.41 0.11
N ARG A 122 2.42 -6.97 1.34
CA ARG A 122 1.23 -7.43 2.07
C ARG A 122 0.17 -6.33 2.33
N SER A 123 0.54 -5.24 2.99
CA SER A 123 -0.41 -4.17 3.28
C SER A 123 -0.91 -3.44 2.03
N PRO A 124 -0.07 -3.16 1.01
CA PRO A 124 -0.58 -2.65 -0.26
C PRO A 124 -1.55 -3.61 -0.95
N ALA A 125 -1.29 -4.93 -0.94
CA ALA A 125 -2.23 -5.89 -1.53
C ALA A 125 -3.62 -5.82 -0.86
N LEU A 126 -3.67 -5.80 0.47
CA LEU A 126 -4.93 -5.66 1.20
C LEU A 126 -5.63 -4.32 0.88
N ALA A 127 -4.86 -3.24 0.81
CA ALA A 127 -5.40 -1.92 0.46
C ALA A 127 -5.94 -1.89 -0.98
N VAL A 128 -5.28 -2.53 -1.95
CA VAL A 128 -5.78 -2.66 -3.34
C VAL A 128 -7.12 -3.38 -3.34
N ALA A 129 -7.22 -4.51 -2.65
CA ALA A 129 -8.46 -5.28 -2.55
C ALA A 129 -9.62 -4.44 -1.97
N TYR A 130 -9.33 -3.65 -0.92
CA TYR A 130 -10.33 -2.75 -0.35
C TYR A 130 -10.75 -1.66 -1.33
N ILE A 131 -9.81 -1.06 -2.07
CA ILE A 131 -10.11 -0.04 -3.08
C ILE A 131 -10.95 -0.61 -4.22
N MET A 132 -10.67 -1.84 -4.67
CA MET A 132 -11.50 -2.53 -5.67
C MET A 132 -12.96 -2.59 -5.21
N ARG A 133 -13.20 -3.05 -3.97
CA ARG A 133 -14.55 -3.16 -3.41
C ARG A 133 -15.22 -1.81 -3.12
N HIS A 134 -14.48 -0.87 -2.55
CA HIS A 134 -15.03 0.39 -2.05
C HIS A 134 -15.33 1.39 -3.18
N LEU A 135 -14.52 1.39 -4.24
CA LEU A 135 -14.67 2.29 -5.38
C LEU A 135 -15.16 1.59 -6.65
N SER A 136 -15.52 0.31 -6.58
CA SER A 136 -15.90 -0.52 -7.73
C SER A 136 -14.87 -0.45 -8.87
N LEU A 137 -13.59 -0.60 -8.53
CA LEU A 137 -12.49 -0.52 -9.49
C LEU A 137 -11.97 -1.91 -9.86
N SER A 138 -11.50 -2.03 -11.10
CA SER A 138 -10.69 -3.18 -11.52
C SER A 138 -9.42 -3.31 -10.68
N VAL A 139 -8.81 -4.49 -10.67
CA VAL A 139 -7.52 -4.71 -10.00
C VAL A 139 -6.46 -3.75 -10.52
N ASP A 140 -6.42 -3.50 -11.84
CA ASP A 140 -5.46 -2.60 -12.47
C ASP A 140 -5.70 -1.14 -12.09
N ASP A 141 -6.95 -0.69 -12.07
CA ASP A 141 -7.31 0.67 -11.66
C ASP A 141 -7.03 0.89 -10.17
N ALA A 142 -7.40 -0.06 -9.32
CA ALA A 142 -7.15 0.00 -7.88
C ALA A 142 -5.65 -0.03 -7.56
N TYR A 143 -4.88 -0.88 -8.26
CA TYR A 143 -3.42 -0.91 -8.14
C TYR A 143 -2.82 0.44 -8.53
N ARG A 144 -3.19 0.98 -9.69
CA ARG A 144 -2.73 2.30 -10.14
C ARG A 144 -3.11 3.40 -9.15
N TYR A 145 -4.34 3.38 -8.63
CA TYR A 145 -4.82 4.34 -7.64
C TYR A 145 -3.92 4.42 -6.40
N ILE A 146 -3.47 3.26 -5.89
CA ILE A 146 -2.57 3.22 -4.74
C ILE A 146 -1.14 3.55 -5.17
N LYS A 147 -0.68 3.06 -6.33
CA LYS A 147 0.67 3.32 -6.85
C LYS A 147 0.94 4.83 -7.03
N THR A 148 -0.04 5.62 -7.47
CA THR A 148 0.13 7.08 -7.58
C THR A 148 0.26 7.78 -6.23
N ARG A 149 -0.21 7.16 -5.15
CA ARG A 149 -0.13 7.68 -3.77
C ARG A 149 1.04 7.10 -2.98
N ARG A 150 1.52 5.93 -3.36
CA ARG A 150 2.67 5.22 -2.79
C ARG A 150 3.44 4.52 -3.90
N SER A 151 4.40 5.23 -4.50
CA SER A 151 5.11 4.83 -5.73
C SER A 151 5.92 3.55 -5.60
N HIS A 152 6.31 3.14 -4.38
CA HIS A 152 7.12 1.96 -4.12
C HIS A 152 6.33 0.71 -3.75
N ILE A 153 5.00 0.70 -3.87
CA ILE A 153 4.26 -0.57 -3.69
C ILE A 153 4.70 -1.60 -4.72
N SER A 154 4.82 -2.84 -4.28
CA SER A 154 5.15 -4.00 -5.10
C SER A 154 4.67 -5.28 -4.38
N PRO A 155 3.35 -5.54 -4.30
CA PRO A 155 2.81 -6.85 -3.96
C PRO A 155 3.54 -7.96 -4.72
N ASN A 156 3.85 -9.05 -4.02
CA ASN A 156 4.37 -10.23 -4.70
C ASN A 156 3.32 -10.80 -5.67
N PHE A 157 3.78 -11.57 -6.65
CA PHE A 157 2.93 -12.06 -7.74
C PHE A 157 1.80 -12.99 -7.26
N ASN A 158 2.00 -13.72 -6.16
CA ASN A 158 0.94 -14.53 -5.56
C ASN A 158 -0.21 -13.65 -5.04
N PHE A 159 0.09 -12.53 -4.39
CA PHE A 159 -0.94 -11.58 -3.97
C PHE A 159 -1.61 -10.89 -5.16
N ILE A 160 -0.89 -10.57 -6.24
CA ILE A 160 -1.50 -10.08 -7.48
C ILE A 160 -2.48 -11.12 -8.04
N GLY A 161 -2.10 -12.41 -8.10
CA GLY A 161 -2.98 -13.49 -8.54
C GLY A 161 -4.25 -13.61 -7.69
N GLN A 162 -4.12 -13.47 -6.37
CA GLN A 162 -5.27 -13.45 -5.45
C GLN A 162 -6.16 -12.23 -5.62
N LEU A 163 -5.62 -11.06 -5.97
CA LEU A 163 -6.42 -9.87 -6.32
C LEU A 163 -7.20 -10.09 -7.61
N SER A 164 -6.60 -10.68 -8.64
CA SER A 164 -7.30 -11.07 -9.86
C SER A 164 -8.35 -12.16 -9.62
N GLU A 165 -8.14 -13.03 -8.63
CA GLU A 165 -9.18 -13.96 -8.19
C GLU A 165 -10.33 -13.25 -7.48
N TYR A 166 -10.01 -12.29 -6.62
CA TYR A 166 -10.99 -11.46 -5.96
C TYR A 166 -11.85 -10.66 -6.94
N GLU A 167 -11.24 -10.09 -7.99
CA GLU A 167 -11.97 -9.37 -9.04
C GLU A 167 -13.05 -10.23 -9.71
N ARG A 168 -12.76 -11.52 -9.95
CA ARG A 168 -13.71 -12.46 -10.57
C ARG A 168 -14.92 -12.79 -9.70
N ILE A 169 -14.80 -12.61 -8.38
CA ILE A 169 -15.90 -12.87 -7.43
C ILE A 169 -16.62 -11.58 -6.99
N LEU A 170 -16.10 -10.42 -7.36
CA LEU A 170 -16.82 -9.16 -7.17
C LEU A 170 -18.04 -9.11 -8.11
N PRO A 171 -19.21 -8.64 -7.64
CA PRO A 171 -20.35 -8.41 -8.52
C PRO A 171 -19.97 -7.46 -9.65
N SER A 172 -20.27 -7.82 -10.89
CA SER A 172 -20.14 -6.91 -12.03
C SER A 172 -21.10 -5.73 -11.81
N SER A 173 -20.57 -4.51 -11.92
CA SER A 173 -21.36 -3.27 -11.84
C SER A 173 -22.23 -3.06 -13.07
#